data_AF-A0AA39WA92-F1
#
_entry.id   AF-A0AA39WA92-F1
#
_cell.length_a   1.000
_cell.length_b   1.000
_cell.length_c   1.000
_cell.angle_alpha   90.00
_cell.angle_beta   90.00
_cell.angle_gamma   90.00
#
_symmetry.space_group_name_H-M   'P 1'
#
loop_
_entity.id
_entity.type
_entity.pdbx_description
1 polymer ?
#
loop_
_entity_poly.entity_id
_entity_poly.type
_entity_poly.pdbx_seq_one_letter_code
_entity_poly.pdbx_strand_id
1 'polypeptide(L)'
;MDPPEQKLPRRSTHDILDRLSQKGNQRVSPNTPWYTAGADFCFYAPAQDACTKSQQRLRQLKLLEDENCLLQESYESEDLLAKLHQIQAEQYDRASKRTPTSKTTSKFVNSFCTFAESVSNIVMVLLPQSPEYTVTFGMLFILFKAVVTKKDREESLLAYIENIGPRLPMMEFYKTVFPTDALKASVARIYVGIMKLLDEAIVYYRSWRFSKLIDAVLRPSSTFDDCISKIEEEIKTMKELKDAGHIAQAADMMEFVADTGVVVARLHESFTAKSNAIGTSMEIINSKLDELTLEARYLMRFETVKHASSLQDVLLPSVHDTEEDLEAILDQDFHLNQKDHWENNGVLEALMTWSDNERDQLLWVGGVSGHQDTWVTELSTDIVQALQPQLVTLLYVFCDRPNSERLTAMGLVRRLLVRLLDLHPQLAYRRPELCNIRRFQKAVTFGQLWRIFRQLAAAVPNLFIVIDRIEECLADEEAGLTSQLLPSIIGLGSSLKDVSVLVTSTMEPPEEVLGDSPFYRVYIDTSRKSRWT
;
A
#
# COMPACT_ATOMS: atom_id res chain seq x y z
N MET A 1 -17.49 3.82 -64.25
CA MET A 1 -17.43 5.07 -63.47
C MET A 1 -18.54 4.98 -62.45
N ASP A 2 -18.22 4.51 -61.25
CA ASP A 2 -19.14 4.49 -60.11
C ASP A 2 -18.73 5.59 -59.11
N PRO A 3 -19.69 6.23 -58.42
CA PRO A 3 -19.44 7.40 -57.59
C PRO A 3 -18.78 7.00 -56.25
N PRO A 4 -18.06 7.92 -55.59
CA PRO A 4 -17.31 7.61 -54.39
C PRO A 4 -18.25 7.46 -53.18
N GLU A 5 -18.06 6.37 -52.43
CA GLU A 5 -18.71 6.11 -51.14
C GLU A 5 -18.39 7.23 -50.14
N GLN A 6 -19.44 7.95 -49.73
CA GLN A 6 -19.38 8.90 -48.62
C GLN A 6 -19.21 8.12 -47.30
N LYS A 7 -18.00 8.16 -46.73
CA LYS A 7 -17.74 7.70 -45.35
C LYS A 7 -18.50 8.59 -44.36
N LEU A 8 -19.45 7.98 -43.64
CA LEU A 8 -20.10 8.59 -42.48
C LEU A 8 -19.04 9.03 -41.44
N PRO A 9 -19.17 10.22 -40.85
CA PRO A 9 -18.20 10.70 -39.87
C PRO A 9 -18.25 9.82 -38.61
N ARG A 10 -17.07 9.37 -38.15
CA ARG A 10 -16.89 8.70 -36.86
C ARG A 10 -17.40 9.63 -35.76
N ARG A 11 -18.54 9.28 -35.17
CA ARG A 11 -19.09 9.98 -34.00
C ARG A 11 -18.17 9.74 -32.81
N SER A 12 -17.79 10.83 -32.15
CA SER A 12 -16.99 10.82 -30.94
C SER A 12 -17.74 10.07 -29.83
N THR A 13 -17.00 9.31 -29.02
CA THR A 13 -17.52 8.63 -27.81
C THR A 13 -18.22 9.63 -26.86
N HIS A 14 -17.84 10.91 -26.93
CA HIS A 14 -18.47 12.00 -26.19
C HIS A 14 -19.91 12.29 -26.65
N ASP A 15 -20.20 12.26 -27.96
CA ASP A 15 -21.55 12.50 -28.51
C ASP A 15 -22.55 11.39 -28.15
N ILE A 16 -22.05 10.17 -27.94
CA ILE A 16 -22.88 9.03 -27.51
C ILE A 16 -23.21 9.14 -26.02
N LEU A 17 -22.25 9.57 -25.20
CA LEU A 17 -22.45 9.82 -23.77
C LEU A 17 -23.40 11.01 -23.52
N ASP A 18 -23.29 12.09 -24.31
CA ASP A 18 -24.22 13.23 -24.22
C ASP A 18 -25.63 12.91 -24.71
N ARG A 19 -25.79 12.00 -25.67
CA ARG A 19 -27.13 11.54 -26.09
C ARG A 19 -27.78 10.57 -25.10
N LEU A 20 -26.97 9.82 -24.34
CA LEU A 20 -27.46 8.98 -23.24
C LEU A 20 -27.84 9.81 -22.01
N SER A 21 -27.19 10.95 -21.78
CA SER A 21 -27.56 11.88 -20.71
C SER A 21 -28.81 12.73 -21.05
N GLN A 22 -29.06 13.00 -22.33
CA GLN A 22 -30.16 13.88 -22.78
C GLN A 22 -31.48 13.18 -23.14
N LYS A 23 -31.53 11.85 -23.31
CA LYS A 23 -32.80 11.14 -23.49
C LYS A 23 -33.52 10.96 -22.16
N GLY A 24 -34.25 12.01 -21.78
CA GLY A 24 -35.19 12.01 -20.68
C GLY A 24 -36.25 10.93 -20.84
N ASN A 25 -36.13 9.87 -20.06
CA ASN A 25 -37.30 9.38 -19.33
C ASN A 25 -37.38 10.27 -18.10
N GLN A 26 -38.52 10.94 -17.88
CA GLN A 26 -38.84 11.53 -16.59
C GLN A 26 -38.93 10.37 -15.58
N ARG A 27 -37.75 9.99 -15.05
CA ARG A 27 -37.60 8.98 -14.00
C ARG A 27 -38.13 9.63 -12.73
N VAL A 28 -39.26 9.13 -12.25
CA VAL A 28 -39.79 9.48 -10.93
C VAL A 28 -38.69 9.13 -9.92
N SER A 29 -38.25 10.11 -9.14
CA SER A 29 -37.16 9.95 -8.18
C SER A 29 -37.65 9.19 -6.94
N PRO A 30 -36.82 8.32 -6.30
CA PRO A 30 -37.18 7.61 -5.07
C PRO A 30 -37.64 8.49 -3.92
N ASN A 31 -37.36 9.78 -4.00
CA ASN A 31 -37.76 10.77 -3.01
C ASN A 31 -38.86 11.72 -3.54
N THR A 32 -39.71 11.26 -4.47
CA THR A 32 -40.81 12.09 -4.94
C THR A 32 -41.78 12.32 -3.78
N PRO A 33 -42.05 13.58 -3.38
CA PRO A 33 -42.96 13.85 -2.29
C PRO A 33 -44.36 13.32 -2.62
N TRP A 34 -45.08 12.83 -1.61
CA TRP A 34 -46.47 12.37 -1.72
C TRP A 34 -47.42 13.43 -2.28
N TYR A 35 -47.04 14.70 -2.13
CA TYR A 35 -47.72 15.85 -2.69
C TYR A 35 -46.78 16.66 -3.57
N THR A 36 -47.23 16.97 -4.78
CA THR A 36 -46.69 18.07 -5.59
C THR A 36 -47.77 19.13 -5.79
N ALA A 37 -47.59 20.29 -5.16
CA ALA A 37 -48.53 21.41 -5.23
C ALA A 37 -48.79 21.82 -6.70
N GLY A 38 -50.06 21.93 -7.06
CA GLY A 38 -50.52 22.28 -8.41
C GLY A 38 -50.61 21.11 -9.41
N ALA A 39 -49.91 19.99 -9.19
CA ALA A 39 -49.95 18.83 -10.09
C ALA A 39 -50.94 17.75 -9.60
N ASP A 40 -50.99 17.50 -8.29
CA ASP A 40 -51.77 16.39 -7.73
C ASP A 40 -53.23 16.75 -7.39
N PHE A 41 -53.65 17.99 -7.64
CA PHE A 41 -54.97 18.50 -7.25
C PHE A 41 -56.12 17.65 -7.80
N CYS A 42 -55.99 17.11 -9.02
CA CYS A 42 -57.02 16.30 -9.67
C CYS A 42 -57.26 14.95 -8.97
N PHE A 43 -56.25 14.35 -8.35
CA PHE A 43 -56.37 13.05 -7.68
C PHE A 43 -57.08 13.16 -6.33
N TYR A 44 -56.90 14.29 -5.65
CA TYR A 44 -57.47 14.55 -4.32
C TYR A 44 -58.75 15.38 -4.35
N ALA A 45 -59.12 15.97 -5.49
CA ALA A 45 -60.38 16.69 -5.64
C ALA A 45 -61.63 15.91 -5.16
N PRO A 46 -61.78 14.58 -5.40
CA PRO A 46 -62.91 13.82 -4.85
C PRO A 46 -62.92 13.77 -3.32
N ALA A 47 -61.75 13.68 -2.69
CA ALA A 47 -61.61 13.67 -1.23
C ALA A 47 -62.01 15.03 -0.65
N GLN A 48 -61.56 16.12 -1.27
CA GLN A 48 -61.91 17.47 -0.85
C GLN A 48 -63.41 17.74 -1.00
N ASP A 49 -64.01 17.35 -2.12
CA ASP A 49 -65.46 17.47 -2.36
C ASP A 49 -66.27 16.67 -1.34
N ALA A 50 -65.81 15.47 -0.94
CA ALA A 50 -66.43 14.69 0.13
C ALA A 50 -66.38 15.43 1.48
N CYS A 51 -65.26 16.06 1.85
CA CYS A 51 -65.17 16.90 3.05
C CYS A 51 -66.18 18.04 3.02
N THR A 52 -66.22 18.81 1.93
CA THR A 52 -67.13 19.95 1.81
C THR A 52 -68.59 19.50 1.92
N LYS A 53 -68.97 18.41 1.24
CA LYS A 53 -70.32 17.85 1.29
C LYS A 53 -70.70 17.34 2.68
N SER A 54 -69.82 16.60 3.34
CA SER A 54 -70.06 16.12 4.72
C SER A 54 -70.19 17.28 5.70
N GLN A 55 -69.34 18.31 5.60
CA GLN A 55 -69.48 19.52 6.44
C GLN A 55 -70.83 20.22 6.23
N GLN A 56 -71.26 20.40 4.97
CA GLN A 56 -72.55 21.01 4.66
C GLN A 56 -73.72 20.19 5.23
N ARG A 57 -73.69 18.87 5.08
CA ARG A 57 -74.73 17.96 5.60
C ARG A 57 -74.76 17.96 7.12
N LEU A 58 -73.61 17.90 7.78
CA LEU A 58 -73.52 17.91 9.24
C LEU A 58 -74.00 19.23 9.86
N ARG A 59 -73.76 20.38 9.20
CA ARG A 59 -74.28 21.69 9.63
C ARG A 59 -75.80 21.79 9.57
N GLN A 60 -76.48 20.97 8.77
CA GLN A 60 -77.94 20.90 8.73
C GLN A 60 -78.52 20.11 9.92
N LEU A 61 -77.69 19.36 10.65
CA LEU A 61 -78.08 18.71 11.89
C LEU A 61 -78.01 19.70 13.06
N LYS A 62 -78.92 19.57 14.04
CA LYS A 62 -78.85 20.34 15.30
C LYS A 62 -77.70 19.83 16.19
N LEU A 63 -76.47 20.17 15.83
CA LEU A 63 -75.26 19.90 16.62
C LEU A 63 -75.18 20.89 17.80
N LEU A 64 -74.56 20.46 18.91
CA LEU A 64 -74.26 21.33 20.04
C LEU A 64 -73.17 22.35 19.65
N GLU A 65 -73.06 23.47 20.36
CA GLU A 65 -72.05 24.50 20.07
C GLU A 65 -70.61 23.94 20.15
N ASP A 66 -70.32 23.07 21.13
CA ASP A 66 -69.02 22.41 21.26
C ASP A 66 -68.71 21.47 20.07
N GLU A 67 -69.73 20.80 19.53
CA GLU A 67 -69.58 19.91 18.37
C GLU A 67 -69.43 20.67 17.04
N ASN A 68 -70.04 21.86 16.93
CA ASN A 68 -69.82 22.74 15.78
C ASN A 68 -68.39 23.30 15.77
N CYS A 69 -67.82 23.59 16.94
CA CYS A 69 -66.41 23.98 17.06
C CYS A 69 -65.46 22.86 16.57
N LEU A 70 -65.76 21.59 16.88
CA LEU A 70 -64.97 20.43 16.41
C LEU A 70 -64.92 20.27 14.88
N LEU A 71 -65.87 20.87 14.15
CA LEU A 71 -65.92 20.83 12.68
C LEU A 71 -65.30 22.10 12.03
N GLN A 72 -64.91 23.09 12.83
CA GLN A 72 -64.34 24.38 12.38
C GLN A 72 -62.87 24.57 12.81
N GLU A 73 -62.45 23.99 13.92
CA GLU A 73 -61.08 24.06 14.42
C GLU A 73 -60.15 23.09 13.67
N SER A 74 -58.93 23.54 13.36
CA SER A 74 -57.86 22.67 12.86
C SER A 74 -57.35 21.79 14.01
N TYR A 75 -57.91 20.59 14.15
CA TYR A 75 -57.49 19.63 15.17
C TYR A 75 -56.18 18.95 14.77
N GLU A 76 -55.21 18.94 15.70
CA GLU A 76 -54.00 18.13 15.56
C GLU A 76 -54.33 16.66 15.85
N SER A 77 -53.79 15.74 15.02
CA SER A 77 -54.00 14.29 15.16
C SER A 77 -53.60 13.76 16.54
N GLU A 78 -52.56 14.33 17.15
CA GLU A 78 -52.03 13.89 18.45
C GLU A 78 -53.03 14.15 19.58
N ASP A 79 -53.78 15.25 19.55
CA ASP A 79 -54.78 15.59 20.55
C ASP A 79 -56.02 14.68 20.50
N LEU A 80 -56.42 14.23 19.31
CA LEU A 80 -57.51 13.26 19.15
C LEU A 80 -57.12 11.91 19.74
N LEU A 81 -55.97 11.38 19.30
CA LEU A 81 -55.50 10.06 19.72
C LEU A 81 -55.19 10.02 21.21
N ALA A 82 -54.56 11.07 21.77
CA ALA A 82 -54.31 11.18 23.20
C ALA A 82 -55.60 11.15 24.03
N LYS A 83 -56.64 11.90 23.61
CA LYS A 83 -57.96 11.88 24.27
C LYS A 83 -58.66 10.53 24.13
N LEU A 84 -58.61 9.89 22.97
CA LEU A 84 -59.18 8.55 22.77
C LEU A 84 -58.47 7.50 23.64
N HIS A 85 -57.13 7.53 23.71
CA HIS A 85 -56.35 6.64 24.57
C HIS A 85 -56.59 6.89 26.07
N GLN A 86 -56.76 8.14 26.49
CA GLN A 86 -57.14 8.45 27.87
C GLN A 86 -58.50 7.83 28.22
N ILE A 87 -59.50 7.98 27.33
CA ILE A 87 -60.83 7.40 27.52
C ILE A 87 -60.77 5.87 27.48
N GLN A 88 -59.93 5.30 26.60
CA GLN A 88 -59.67 3.86 26.53
C GLN A 88 -59.12 3.32 27.86
N ALA A 89 -58.13 4.01 28.45
CA ALA A 89 -57.56 3.65 29.75
C ALA A 89 -58.59 3.72 30.88
N GLU A 90 -59.38 4.81 30.94
CA GLU A 90 -60.45 4.98 31.93
C GLU A 90 -61.54 3.90 31.83
N GLN A 91 -61.85 3.43 30.62
CA GLN A 91 -62.85 2.39 30.39
C GLN A 91 -62.28 0.99 30.67
N TYR A 92 -60.99 0.76 30.44
CA TYR A 92 -60.32 -0.48 30.82
C TYR A 92 -60.32 -0.67 32.35
N ASP A 93 -60.04 0.40 33.10
CA ASP A 93 -60.13 0.40 34.56
C ASP A 93 -61.56 0.15 35.08
N ARG A 94 -62.58 0.65 34.36
CA ARG A 94 -64.00 0.39 34.68
C ARG A 94 -64.45 -1.02 34.27
N ALA A 95 -63.86 -1.63 33.24
CA ALA A 95 -64.12 -2.99 32.79
C ALA A 95 -63.57 -4.06 33.76
N SER A 96 -62.49 -3.74 34.47
CA SER A 96 -61.95 -4.59 35.56
C SER A 96 -62.97 -4.80 36.70
N LYS A 97 -63.94 -3.88 36.86
CA LYS A 97 -65.03 -3.92 37.83
C LYS A 97 -66.29 -4.56 37.21
N ARG A 98 -66.31 -5.90 37.26
CA ARG A 98 -67.30 -6.92 36.81
C ARG A 98 -68.78 -6.49 36.58
N THR A 99 -69.09 -5.74 35.52
CA THR A 99 -70.46 -5.70 34.96
C THR A 99 -70.47 -6.12 33.48
N PRO A 100 -71.49 -6.87 32.99
CA PRO A 100 -71.52 -7.35 31.61
C PRO A 100 -71.54 -6.22 30.57
N THR A 101 -72.25 -5.14 30.87
CA THR A 101 -72.35 -3.93 30.02
C THR A 101 -71.02 -3.19 29.90
N SER A 102 -70.17 -3.22 30.93
CA SER A 102 -68.82 -2.63 30.88
C SER A 102 -67.89 -3.34 29.90
N LYS A 103 -68.08 -4.66 29.69
CA LYS A 103 -67.29 -5.45 28.73
C LYS A 103 -67.62 -5.11 27.27
N THR A 104 -68.89 -4.95 26.92
CA THR A 104 -69.31 -4.60 25.55
C THR A 104 -68.84 -3.20 25.15
N THR A 105 -69.04 -2.21 26.03
CA THR A 105 -68.58 -0.84 25.79
C THR A 105 -67.05 -0.76 25.70
N SER A 106 -66.30 -1.51 26.52
CA SER A 106 -64.83 -1.61 26.41
C SER A 106 -64.38 -2.21 25.09
N LYS A 107 -65.06 -3.26 24.59
CA LYS A 107 -64.79 -3.86 23.27
C LYS A 107 -65.01 -2.85 22.13
N PHE A 108 -66.09 -2.05 22.21
CA PHE A 108 -66.33 -0.98 21.26
C PHE A 108 -65.26 0.11 21.31
N VAL A 109 -64.92 0.61 22.49
CA VAL A 109 -63.89 1.66 22.63
C VAL A 109 -62.55 1.20 22.06
N ASN A 110 -62.13 -0.04 22.35
CA ASN A 110 -60.90 -0.60 21.79
C ASN A 110 -60.94 -0.69 20.26
N SER A 111 -62.03 -1.23 19.70
CA SER A 111 -62.18 -1.37 18.24
C SER A 111 -62.26 -0.02 17.53
N PHE A 112 -62.92 0.96 18.17
CA PHE A 112 -63.01 2.32 17.68
C PHE A 112 -61.66 3.04 17.70
N CYS A 113 -60.84 2.87 18.75
CA CYS A 113 -59.49 3.44 18.81
C CYS A 113 -58.62 2.92 17.66
N THR A 114 -58.57 1.59 17.45
CA THR A 114 -57.84 0.98 16.34
C THR A 114 -58.30 1.52 14.98
N PHE A 115 -59.61 1.69 14.78
CA PHE A 115 -60.14 2.28 13.56
C PHE A 115 -59.77 3.75 13.42
N ALA A 116 -59.86 4.55 14.48
CA ALA A 116 -59.49 5.96 14.47
C ALA A 116 -57.99 6.17 14.19
N GLU A 117 -57.11 5.32 14.73
CA GLU A 117 -55.68 5.30 14.41
C GLU A 117 -55.44 5.01 12.92
N SER A 118 -56.08 3.95 12.40
CA SER A 118 -55.99 3.60 10.99
C SER A 118 -56.50 4.70 10.05
N VAL A 119 -57.61 5.35 10.39
CA VAL A 119 -58.15 6.49 9.64
C VAL A 119 -57.23 7.71 9.77
N SER A 120 -56.67 7.97 10.96
CA SER A 120 -55.75 9.08 11.17
C SER A 120 -54.53 9.00 10.27
N ASN A 121 -53.95 7.81 10.14
CA ASN A 121 -52.85 7.57 9.22
C ASN A 121 -53.19 7.97 7.77
N ILE A 122 -54.42 7.75 7.32
CA ILE A 122 -54.88 8.13 5.97
C ILE A 122 -55.04 9.65 5.88
N VAL A 123 -55.65 10.27 6.89
CA VAL A 123 -55.80 11.73 6.98
C VAL A 123 -54.44 12.41 6.94
N MET A 124 -53.44 11.90 7.66
CA MET A 124 -52.10 12.48 7.72
C MET A 124 -51.37 12.50 6.37
N VAL A 125 -51.66 11.57 5.46
CA VAL A 125 -51.13 11.60 4.09
C VAL A 125 -51.82 12.66 3.22
N LEU A 126 -53.09 12.95 3.49
CA LEU A 126 -53.87 13.95 2.76
C LEU A 126 -53.72 15.36 3.34
N LEU A 127 -53.39 15.48 4.62
CA LEU A 127 -53.31 16.75 5.35
C LEU A 127 -52.41 17.81 4.69
N PRO A 128 -51.23 17.46 4.11
CA PRO A 128 -50.39 18.44 3.40
C PRO A 128 -51.07 19.11 2.20
N GLN A 129 -52.13 18.51 1.66
CA GLN A 129 -52.86 18.97 0.49
C GLN A 129 -53.88 20.07 0.86
N SER A 130 -54.61 19.89 1.96
CA SER A 130 -55.61 20.84 2.45
C SER A 130 -55.86 20.65 3.95
N PRO A 131 -55.96 21.72 4.76
CA PRO A 131 -56.34 21.62 6.16
C PRO A 131 -57.77 21.14 6.38
N GLU A 132 -58.62 21.15 5.34
CA GLU A 132 -60.03 20.73 5.42
C GLU A 132 -60.20 19.25 5.80
N TYR A 133 -59.18 18.42 5.55
CA TYR A 133 -59.19 16.99 5.91
C TYR A 133 -59.21 16.75 7.43
N THR A 134 -58.89 17.76 8.25
CA THR A 134 -59.01 17.69 9.73
C THR A 134 -60.45 17.46 10.20
N VAL A 135 -61.45 17.75 9.36
CA VAL A 135 -62.87 17.49 9.67
C VAL A 135 -63.14 16.03 10.04
N THR A 136 -62.37 15.09 9.48
CA THR A 136 -62.51 13.66 9.80
C THR A 136 -62.26 13.39 11.27
N PHE A 137 -61.32 14.09 11.89
CA PHE A 137 -61.04 13.98 13.33
C PHE A 137 -62.22 14.47 14.17
N GLY A 138 -62.83 15.60 13.79
CA GLY A 138 -64.06 16.09 14.42
C GLY A 138 -65.21 15.10 14.28
N MET A 139 -65.39 14.50 13.10
CA MET A 139 -66.42 13.48 12.85
C MET A 139 -66.21 12.22 13.70
N LEU A 140 -64.97 11.74 13.84
CA LEU A 140 -64.64 10.63 14.72
C LEU A 140 -65.01 10.92 16.17
N PHE A 141 -64.70 12.12 16.68
CA PHE A 141 -65.08 12.54 18.03
C PHE A 141 -66.60 12.60 18.23
N ILE A 142 -67.33 13.20 17.29
CA ILE A 142 -68.80 13.32 17.36
C ILE A 142 -69.43 11.93 17.36
N LEU A 143 -68.95 11.04 16.48
CA LEU A 143 -69.43 9.66 16.42
C LEU A 143 -69.15 8.90 17.71
N PHE A 144 -67.93 9.01 18.25
CA PHE A 144 -67.55 8.40 19.52
C PHE A 144 -68.46 8.85 20.67
N LYS A 145 -68.65 10.17 20.84
CA LYS A 145 -69.57 10.74 21.86
C LYS A 145 -70.99 10.22 21.66
N ALA A 146 -71.48 10.18 20.42
CA ALA A 146 -72.85 9.77 20.10
C ALA A 146 -73.11 8.30 20.43
N VAL A 147 -72.15 7.40 20.18
CA VAL A 147 -72.27 5.97 20.46
C VAL A 147 -72.16 5.69 21.96
N VAL A 148 -71.16 6.24 22.66
CA VAL A 148 -70.95 6.03 24.11
C VAL A 148 -72.12 6.54 24.95
N THR A 149 -72.82 7.58 24.47
CA THR A 149 -74.01 8.14 25.12
C THR A 149 -75.26 7.28 24.90
N LYS A 150 -75.31 6.46 23.83
CA LYS A 150 -76.49 5.69 23.40
C LYS A 150 -76.22 4.18 23.36
N LYS A 151 -76.23 3.56 24.54
CA LYS A 151 -75.86 2.16 24.78
C LYS A 151 -76.64 1.12 23.96
N ASP A 152 -77.91 1.36 23.64
CA ASP A 152 -78.78 0.38 22.98
C ASP A 152 -78.49 0.18 21.47
N ARG A 153 -77.58 0.97 20.88
CA ARG A 153 -77.22 0.90 19.45
C ARG A 153 -75.74 0.61 19.20
N GLU A 154 -74.98 0.26 20.24
CA GLU A 154 -73.52 -0.03 20.14
C GLU A 154 -73.20 -1.21 19.22
N GLU A 155 -74.07 -2.23 19.18
CA GLU A 155 -73.80 -3.50 18.48
C GLU A 155 -73.78 -3.38 16.95
N SER A 156 -74.53 -2.43 16.36
CA SER A 156 -74.65 -2.31 14.91
C SER A 156 -73.38 -1.77 14.24
N LEU A 157 -72.70 -0.78 14.84
CA LEU A 157 -71.47 -0.18 14.28
C LEU A 157 -70.22 -0.97 14.67
N LEU A 158 -70.25 -1.67 15.81
CA LEU A 158 -69.12 -2.45 16.34
C LEU A 158 -68.62 -3.48 15.32
N ALA A 159 -69.51 -4.26 14.72
CA ALA A 159 -69.14 -5.29 13.75
C ALA A 159 -68.44 -4.71 12.50
N TYR A 160 -68.88 -3.54 12.03
CA TYR A 160 -68.29 -2.87 10.87
C TYR A 160 -66.91 -2.28 11.16
N ILE A 161 -66.75 -1.64 12.32
CA ILE A 161 -65.48 -1.06 12.76
C ILE A 161 -64.46 -2.17 13.09
N GLU A 162 -64.89 -3.28 13.71
CA GLU A 162 -64.03 -4.46 13.95
C GLU A 162 -63.52 -5.09 12.65
N ASN A 163 -64.33 -5.10 11.58
CA ASN A 163 -63.93 -5.67 10.30
C ASN A 163 -62.98 -4.75 9.52
N ILE A 164 -63.25 -3.44 9.48
CA ILE A 164 -62.47 -2.49 8.67
C ILE A 164 -61.19 -2.02 9.35
N GLY A 165 -61.21 -1.73 10.66
CA GLY A 165 -60.08 -1.13 11.38
C GLY A 165 -58.74 -1.83 11.12
N PRO A 166 -58.66 -3.17 11.25
CA PRO A 166 -57.45 -3.96 10.98
C PRO A 166 -57.10 -4.12 9.50
N ARG A 167 -57.98 -3.77 8.55
CA ARG A 167 -57.75 -3.86 7.09
C ARG A 167 -57.24 -2.55 6.49
N LEU A 168 -57.36 -1.44 7.22
CA LEU A 168 -56.82 -0.12 6.88
C LEU A 168 -55.33 0.17 7.21
N PRO A 169 -54.50 -0.70 7.85
CA PRO A 169 -53.15 -0.33 8.27
C PRO A 169 -52.13 -0.50 7.14
N MET A 170 -52.25 0.29 6.06
CA MET A 170 -51.26 0.29 4.98
C MET A 170 -50.23 1.43 5.05
N MET A 171 -50.23 2.26 6.10
CA MET A 171 -49.48 3.53 6.08
C MET A 171 -47.98 3.50 6.39
N GLU A 172 -47.48 2.53 7.15
CA GLU A 172 -46.01 2.41 7.32
C GLU A 172 -45.30 2.11 5.99
N PHE A 173 -45.99 1.45 5.06
CA PHE A 173 -45.47 1.04 3.77
C PHE A 173 -45.56 2.14 2.69
N TYR A 174 -46.46 3.11 2.85
CA TYR A 174 -46.59 4.24 1.91
C TYR A 174 -45.43 5.22 1.99
N LYS A 175 -44.68 5.25 3.10
CA LYS A 175 -43.44 6.04 3.20
C LYS A 175 -42.29 5.45 2.35
N THR A 176 -42.38 4.20 1.91
CA THR A 176 -41.27 3.48 1.26
C THR A 176 -41.49 3.19 -0.23
N VAL A 177 -42.72 3.31 -0.75
CA VAL A 177 -43.05 3.08 -2.17
C VAL A 177 -43.36 4.40 -2.89
N PHE A 178 -42.88 4.52 -4.13
CA PHE A 178 -43.14 5.65 -5.01
C PHE A 178 -44.66 5.87 -5.21
N PRO A 179 -45.21 7.06 -4.93
CA PRO A 179 -46.64 7.33 -5.07
C PRO A 179 -47.00 7.49 -6.56
N THR A 180 -47.48 6.43 -7.21
CA THR A 180 -48.02 6.52 -8.58
C THR A 180 -49.38 7.22 -8.60
N ASP A 181 -49.73 7.85 -9.72
CA ASP A 181 -51.02 8.54 -9.88
C ASP A 181 -52.23 7.64 -9.57
N ALA A 182 -52.17 6.37 -9.98
CA ALA A 182 -53.19 5.37 -9.68
C ALA A 182 -53.30 5.08 -8.17
N LEU A 183 -52.16 5.04 -7.47
CA LEU A 183 -52.11 4.84 -6.02
C LEU A 183 -52.66 6.04 -5.27
N LYS A 184 -52.28 7.27 -5.67
CA LYS A 184 -52.81 8.53 -5.11
C LYS A 184 -54.32 8.60 -5.24
N ALA A 185 -54.85 8.26 -6.42
CA ALA A 185 -56.29 8.24 -6.68
C ALA A 185 -57.03 7.18 -5.84
N SER A 186 -56.45 5.99 -5.63
CA SER A 186 -57.06 4.95 -4.78
C SER A 186 -57.10 5.37 -3.30
N VAL A 187 -56.04 6.00 -2.78
CA VAL A 187 -56.03 6.57 -1.42
C VAL A 187 -57.13 7.61 -1.24
N ALA A 188 -57.31 8.51 -2.22
CA ALA A 188 -58.38 9.49 -2.19
C ALA A 188 -59.78 8.83 -2.17
N ARG A 189 -60.00 7.77 -2.96
CA ARG A 189 -61.29 7.04 -2.98
C ARG A 189 -61.57 6.28 -1.69
N ILE A 190 -60.56 5.68 -1.06
CA ILE A 190 -60.69 5.06 0.27
C ILE A 190 -61.11 6.10 1.30
N TYR A 191 -60.48 7.28 1.27
CA TYR A 191 -60.85 8.39 2.16
C TYR A 191 -62.29 8.87 1.94
N VAL A 192 -62.73 9.01 0.69
CA VAL A 192 -64.13 9.33 0.36
C VAL A 192 -65.09 8.28 0.96
N GLY A 193 -64.74 7.00 0.87
CA GLY A 193 -65.50 5.91 1.48
C GLY A 193 -65.61 6.04 3.00
N ILE A 194 -64.49 6.33 3.67
CA ILE A 194 -64.43 6.56 5.13
C ILE A 194 -65.29 7.76 5.52
N MET A 195 -65.18 8.87 4.79
CA MET A 195 -65.97 10.08 5.05
C MET A 195 -67.46 9.81 4.94
N LYS A 196 -67.88 9.06 3.91
CA LYS A 196 -69.27 8.66 3.75
C LYS A 196 -69.74 7.74 4.88
N LEU A 197 -68.91 6.77 5.29
CA LEU A 197 -69.23 5.88 6.41
C LEU A 197 -69.45 6.66 7.71
N LEU A 198 -68.55 7.60 8.03
CA LEU A 198 -68.64 8.43 9.22
C LEU A 198 -69.88 9.34 9.18
N ASP A 199 -70.17 9.94 8.03
CA ASP A 199 -71.32 10.82 7.83
C ASP A 199 -72.65 10.07 8.05
N GLU A 200 -72.82 8.92 7.40
CA GLU A 200 -74.02 8.08 7.58
C GLU A 200 -74.14 7.57 9.03
N ALA A 201 -73.03 7.22 9.67
CA ALA A 201 -73.02 6.79 11.05
C ALA A 201 -73.47 7.93 11.99
N ILE A 202 -72.93 9.14 11.85
CA ILE A 202 -73.33 10.30 12.67
C ILE A 202 -74.83 10.61 12.50
N VAL A 203 -75.33 10.62 11.26
CA VAL A 203 -76.75 10.85 10.97
C VAL A 203 -77.63 9.81 11.68
N TYR A 204 -77.29 8.52 11.54
CA TYR A 204 -78.02 7.40 12.15
C TYR A 204 -78.07 7.47 13.68
N TYR A 205 -76.92 7.77 14.33
CA TYR A 205 -76.85 7.81 15.78
C TYR A 205 -77.49 9.07 16.37
N ARG A 206 -77.60 10.19 15.65
CA ARG A 206 -78.19 11.45 16.19
C ARG A 206 -79.70 11.57 16.05
N SER A 207 -80.32 10.94 15.06
CA SER A 207 -81.74 11.13 14.76
C SER A 207 -82.70 10.43 15.76
N TRP A 208 -82.84 10.98 16.97
CA TRP A 208 -83.68 10.41 18.05
C TRP A 208 -85.20 10.62 17.85
N ARG A 209 -85.64 11.73 17.23
CA ARG A 209 -87.08 12.07 17.14
C ARG A 209 -87.85 11.42 15.98
N PHE A 210 -87.15 10.75 15.06
CA PHE A 210 -87.74 10.15 13.85
C PHE A 210 -87.38 8.67 13.68
N SER A 211 -87.03 7.97 14.77
CA SER A 211 -86.48 6.60 14.73
C SER A 211 -87.29 5.64 13.86
N LYS A 212 -88.63 5.65 13.95
CA LYS A 212 -89.50 4.79 13.13
C LYS A 212 -89.53 5.14 11.64
N LEU A 213 -89.25 6.39 11.27
CA LEU A 213 -89.26 6.86 9.88
C LEU A 213 -87.89 6.61 9.21
N ILE A 214 -86.81 6.74 9.99
CA ILE A 214 -85.45 6.46 9.54
C ILE A 214 -85.19 4.96 9.46
N ASP A 215 -85.67 4.15 10.40
CA ASP A 215 -85.57 2.68 10.30
C ASP A 215 -86.37 2.13 9.10
N ALA A 216 -87.43 2.85 8.65
CA ALA A 216 -88.22 2.49 7.47
C ALA A 216 -87.60 2.96 6.14
N VAL A 217 -86.86 4.08 6.12
CA VAL A 217 -86.30 4.70 4.91
C VAL A 217 -84.82 4.36 4.68
N LEU A 218 -84.01 4.22 5.73
CA LEU A 218 -82.55 4.15 5.64
C LEU A 218 -81.93 2.77 5.89
N ARG A 219 -82.72 1.74 6.27
CA ARG A 219 -82.27 0.35 6.59
C ARG A 219 -80.75 0.29 6.88
N PRO A 220 -80.31 0.68 8.08
CA PRO A 220 -78.93 1.07 8.38
C PRO A 220 -77.87 0.04 7.94
N SER A 221 -78.20 -1.25 8.00
CA SER A 221 -77.30 -2.32 7.55
C SER A 221 -76.93 -2.19 6.07
N SER A 222 -77.89 -1.98 5.17
CA SER A 222 -77.62 -1.93 3.72
C SER A 222 -76.74 -0.75 3.30
N THR A 223 -76.90 0.41 3.92
CA THR A 223 -76.09 1.60 3.58
C THR A 223 -74.67 1.50 4.14
N PHE A 224 -74.50 0.91 5.32
CA PHE A 224 -73.18 0.61 5.86
C PHE A 224 -72.49 -0.48 5.02
N ASP A 225 -73.17 -1.58 4.73
CA ASP A 225 -72.66 -2.66 3.86
C ASP A 225 -72.13 -2.10 2.53
N ASP A 226 -72.89 -1.22 1.86
CA ASP A 226 -72.48 -0.56 0.61
C ASP A 226 -71.21 0.30 0.75
N CYS A 227 -71.06 1.03 1.86
CA CYS A 227 -69.87 1.85 2.12
C CYS A 227 -68.66 0.97 2.41
N ILE A 228 -68.84 -0.07 3.21
CA ILE A 228 -67.81 -1.02 3.61
C ILE A 228 -67.30 -1.78 2.39
N SER A 229 -68.19 -2.32 1.54
CA SER A 229 -67.81 -3.03 0.32
C SER A 229 -66.99 -2.16 -0.64
N LYS A 230 -67.34 -0.88 -0.78
CA LYS A 230 -66.57 0.06 -1.61
C LYS A 230 -65.17 0.34 -1.06
N ILE A 231 -65.05 0.49 0.26
CA ILE A 231 -63.75 0.64 0.92
C ILE A 231 -62.91 -0.63 0.70
N GLU A 232 -63.50 -1.82 0.86
CA GLU A 232 -62.80 -3.09 0.68
C GLU A 232 -62.34 -3.32 -0.77
N GLU A 233 -63.17 -2.97 -1.75
CA GLU A 233 -62.84 -3.06 -3.17
C GLU A 233 -61.66 -2.15 -3.55
N GLU A 234 -61.64 -0.91 -3.04
CA GLU A 234 -60.51 0.00 -3.26
C GLU A 234 -59.25 -0.47 -2.53
N ILE A 235 -59.36 -1.01 -1.30
CA ILE A 235 -58.22 -1.60 -0.60
C ILE A 235 -57.62 -2.77 -1.41
N LYS A 236 -58.48 -3.59 -2.03
CA LYS A 236 -58.03 -4.70 -2.90
C LYS A 236 -57.31 -4.17 -4.14
N THR A 237 -57.92 -3.23 -4.85
CA THR A 237 -57.34 -2.58 -6.04
C THR A 237 -55.97 -1.96 -5.72
N MET A 238 -55.87 -1.30 -4.57
CA MET A 238 -54.64 -0.70 -4.10
C MET A 238 -53.52 -1.72 -3.83
N LYS A 239 -53.86 -2.90 -3.30
CA LYS A 239 -52.89 -4.01 -3.11
C LYS A 239 -52.38 -4.57 -4.44
N GLU A 240 -53.26 -4.74 -5.42
CA GLU A 240 -52.87 -5.20 -6.76
C GLU A 240 -51.95 -4.20 -7.45
N LEU A 241 -52.26 -2.90 -7.35
CA LEU A 241 -51.40 -1.82 -7.87
C LEU A 241 -50.02 -1.81 -7.20
N LYS A 242 -49.97 -2.08 -5.89
CA LYS A 242 -48.71 -2.21 -5.15
C LYS A 242 -47.86 -3.36 -5.69
N ASP A 243 -48.43 -4.55 -5.81
CA ASP A 243 -47.68 -5.74 -6.21
C ASP A 243 -47.14 -5.60 -7.63
N ALA A 244 -47.94 -5.02 -8.54
CA ALA A 244 -47.49 -4.68 -9.89
C ALA A 244 -46.34 -3.67 -9.90
N GLY A 245 -46.41 -2.63 -9.05
CA GLY A 245 -45.35 -1.63 -8.91
C GLY A 245 -44.02 -2.22 -8.43
N HIS A 246 -44.05 -3.13 -7.46
CA HIS A 246 -42.84 -3.83 -6.98
C HIS A 246 -42.19 -4.70 -8.06
N ILE A 247 -43.00 -5.43 -8.84
CA ILE A 247 -42.49 -6.29 -9.90
C ILE A 247 -41.82 -5.44 -10.99
N ALA A 248 -42.42 -4.32 -11.39
CA ALA A 248 -41.84 -3.41 -12.36
C ALA A 248 -40.50 -2.81 -11.88
N GLN A 249 -40.44 -2.37 -10.62
CA GLN A 249 -39.21 -1.81 -10.05
C GLN A 249 -38.08 -2.84 -9.99
N ALA A 250 -38.40 -4.09 -9.64
CA ALA A 250 -37.40 -5.16 -9.62
C ALA A 250 -36.85 -5.42 -11.03
N ALA A 251 -37.70 -5.38 -12.06
CA ALA A 251 -37.28 -5.52 -13.45
C ALA A 251 -36.37 -4.39 -13.91
N ASP A 252 -36.74 -3.12 -13.64
CA ASP A 252 -35.92 -1.95 -13.97
C ASP A 252 -34.54 -2.00 -13.28
N MET A 253 -34.51 -2.45 -12.02
CA MET A 253 -33.26 -2.59 -11.27
C MET A 253 -32.36 -3.68 -11.86
N MET A 254 -32.93 -4.79 -12.32
CA MET A 254 -32.17 -5.86 -12.98
C MET A 254 -31.58 -5.39 -14.31
N GLU A 255 -32.33 -4.62 -15.11
CA GLU A 255 -31.84 -4.05 -16.37
C GLU A 255 -30.65 -3.10 -16.12
N PHE A 256 -30.76 -2.22 -15.13
CA PHE A 256 -29.67 -1.31 -14.76
C PHE A 256 -28.41 -2.06 -14.31
N VAL A 257 -28.56 -3.11 -13.50
CA VAL A 257 -27.43 -3.93 -13.04
C VAL A 257 -26.76 -4.64 -14.22
N ALA A 258 -27.54 -5.16 -15.18
CA ALA A 258 -27.01 -5.81 -16.37
C ALA A 258 -26.17 -4.84 -17.23
N ASP A 259 -26.69 -3.65 -17.51
CA ASP A 259 -26.00 -2.63 -18.29
C ASP A 259 -24.71 -2.17 -17.60
N THR A 260 -24.77 -1.94 -16.29
CA THR A 260 -23.60 -1.54 -15.51
C THR A 260 -22.53 -2.64 -15.50
N GLY A 261 -22.95 -3.90 -15.44
CA GLY A 261 -22.05 -5.07 -15.51
C GLY A 261 -21.23 -5.12 -16.79
N VAL A 262 -21.82 -4.81 -17.95
CA VAL A 262 -21.12 -4.78 -19.24
C VAL A 262 -20.03 -3.70 -19.27
N VAL A 263 -20.32 -2.51 -18.73
CA VAL A 263 -19.35 -1.41 -18.66
C VAL A 263 -18.17 -1.77 -17.76
N VAL A 264 -18.45 -2.36 -16.59
CA VAL A 264 -17.41 -2.80 -15.64
C VAL A 264 -16.52 -3.88 -16.25
N ALA A 265 -17.10 -4.86 -16.96
CA ALA A 265 -16.33 -5.91 -17.63
C ALA A 265 -15.35 -5.34 -18.67
N ARG A 266 -15.80 -4.39 -19.51
CA ARG A 266 -14.94 -3.72 -20.50
C ARG A 266 -13.82 -2.89 -19.87
N LEU A 267 -14.13 -2.19 -18.77
CA LEU A 267 -13.13 -1.44 -18.01
C LEU A 267 -12.06 -2.36 -17.42
N HIS A 268 -12.48 -3.50 -16.86
CA HIS A 268 -11.57 -4.49 -16.30
C HIS A 268 -10.64 -5.07 -17.37
N GLU A 269 -11.18 -5.46 -18.53
CA GLU A 269 -10.39 -5.98 -19.65
C GLU A 269 -9.37 -4.95 -20.16
N SER A 270 -9.79 -3.68 -20.34
CA SER A 270 -8.88 -2.61 -20.75
C SER A 270 -7.79 -2.33 -19.72
N PHE A 271 -8.11 -2.42 -18.43
CA PHE A 271 -7.14 -2.22 -17.35
C PHE A 271 -6.09 -3.34 -17.36
N THR A 272 -6.53 -4.60 -17.44
CA THR A 272 -5.65 -5.77 -17.48
C THR A 272 -4.70 -5.73 -18.68
N ALA A 273 -5.20 -5.38 -19.88
CA ALA A 273 -4.35 -5.24 -21.07
C ALA A 273 -3.26 -4.18 -20.91
N LYS A 274 -3.59 -3.01 -20.32
CA LYS A 274 -2.61 -1.95 -20.06
C LYS A 274 -1.61 -2.35 -18.97
N SER A 275 -2.06 -3.02 -17.92
CA SER A 275 -1.20 -3.53 -16.85
C SER A 275 -0.13 -4.49 -17.40
N ASN A 276 -0.51 -5.39 -18.32
CA ASN A 276 0.43 -6.31 -18.95
C ASN A 276 1.46 -5.59 -19.84
N ALA A 277 1.04 -4.55 -20.57
CA ALA A 277 1.96 -3.72 -21.37
C ALA A 277 2.97 -2.95 -20.51
N ILE A 278 2.55 -2.49 -19.32
CA ILE A 278 3.45 -1.88 -18.34
C ILE A 278 4.46 -2.90 -17.82
N GLY A 279 4.01 -4.12 -17.48
CA GLY A 279 4.89 -5.20 -17.01
C GLY A 279 6.00 -5.52 -18.01
N THR A 280 5.66 -5.72 -19.27
CA THR A 280 6.65 -5.97 -20.35
C THR A 280 7.62 -4.81 -20.55
N SER A 281 7.15 -3.56 -20.45
CA SER A 281 8.01 -2.38 -20.54
C SER A 281 9.03 -2.32 -19.39
N MET A 282 8.60 -2.67 -18.17
CA MET A 282 9.46 -2.70 -16.99
C MET A 282 10.58 -3.75 -17.13
N GLU A 283 10.27 -4.94 -17.67
CA GLU A 283 11.27 -5.99 -17.93
C GLU A 283 12.33 -5.53 -18.94
N ILE A 284 11.93 -4.83 -20.01
CA ILE A 284 12.87 -4.26 -20.99
C ILE A 284 13.78 -3.21 -20.37
N ILE A 285 13.25 -2.38 -19.47
CA ILE A 285 14.06 -1.35 -18.78
C ILE A 285 15.08 -2.01 -17.85
N ASN A 286 14.66 -3.02 -17.08
CA ASN A 286 15.56 -3.71 -16.17
C ASN A 286 16.71 -4.42 -16.90
N SER A 287 16.43 -5.09 -18.02
CA SER A 287 17.49 -5.76 -18.80
C SER A 287 18.50 -4.78 -19.36
N LYS A 288 18.06 -3.61 -19.86
CA LYS A 288 18.95 -2.54 -20.31
C LYS A 288 19.77 -1.94 -19.18
N LEU A 289 19.20 -1.82 -17.98
CA LEU A 289 19.91 -1.31 -16.82
C LEU A 289 21.04 -2.26 -16.40
N ASP A 290 20.80 -3.56 -16.44
CA ASP A 290 21.81 -4.58 -16.15
C ASP A 290 22.96 -4.54 -17.17
N GLU A 291 22.64 -4.39 -18.46
CA GLU A 291 23.61 -4.25 -19.54
C GLU A 291 24.49 -3.01 -19.33
N LEU A 292 23.89 -1.84 -19.09
CA LEU A 292 24.63 -0.60 -18.82
C LEU A 292 25.52 -0.72 -17.58
N THR A 293 25.06 -1.41 -16.54
CA THR A 293 25.82 -1.61 -15.30
C THR A 293 27.03 -2.52 -15.54
N LEU A 294 26.92 -3.48 -16.47
CA LEU A 294 28.02 -4.33 -16.88
C LEU A 294 29.03 -3.53 -17.73
N GLU A 295 28.57 -2.77 -18.72
CA GLU A 295 29.43 -1.91 -19.55
C GLU A 295 30.22 -0.90 -18.71
N ALA A 296 29.55 -0.23 -17.75
CA ALA A 296 30.21 0.71 -16.85
C ALA A 296 31.31 0.05 -16.02
N ARG A 297 31.14 -1.21 -15.58
CA ARG A 297 32.18 -1.96 -14.86
C ARG A 297 33.38 -2.27 -15.75
N TYR A 298 33.15 -2.65 -17.01
CA TYR A 298 34.24 -2.89 -17.96
C TYR A 298 35.03 -1.62 -18.24
N LEU A 299 34.34 -0.50 -18.49
CA LEU A 299 34.97 0.80 -18.71
C LEU A 299 35.80 1.22 -17.49
N MET A 300 35.23 1.13 -16.28
CA MET A 300 35.99 1.45 -15.06
C MET A 300 37.23 0.58 -14.90
N ARG A 301 37.13 -0.74 -15.14
CA ARG A 301 38.30 -1.62 -15.06
C ARG A 301 39.37 -1.22 -16.08
N PHE A 302 38.99 -0.95 -17.32
CA PHE A 302 39.92 -0.51 -18.36
C PHE A 302 40.61 0.81 -17.98
N GLU A 303 39.86 1.79 -17.50
CA GLU A 303 40.42 3.06 -17.04
C GLU A 303 41.38 2.89 -15.85
N THR A 304 41.04 2.02 -14.89
CA THR A 304 41.94 1.75 -13.74
C THR A 304 43.28 1.15 -14.17
N VAL A 305 43.25 0.18 -15.09
CA VAL A 305 44.48 -0.45 -15.60
C VAL A 305 45.29 0.54 -16.43
N LYS A 306 44.64 1.32 -17.29
CA LYS A 306 45.29 2.36 -18.09
C LYS A 306 45.96 3.43 -17.22
N HIS A 307 45.29 3.86 -16.15
CA HIS A 307 45.85 4.84 -15.21
C HIS A 307 47.02 4.26 -14.42
N ALA A 308 46.91 3.01 -13.94
CA ALA A 308 48.02 2.31 -13.28
C ALA A 308 49.25 2.20 -14.20
N SER A 309 49.06 1.77 -15.44
CA SER A 309 50.12 1.71 -16.46
C SER A 309 50.76 3.09 -16.72
N SER A 310 49.95 4.15 -16.83
CA SER A 310 50.48 5.52 -16.99
C SER A 310 51.32 5.99 -15.80
N LEU A 311 51.03 5.50 -14.58
CA LEU A 311 51.83 5.78 -13.39
C LEU A 311 53.12 4.95 -13.37
N GLN A 312 53.08 3.71 -13.87
CA GLN A 312 54.24 2.84 -13.98
C GLN A 312 55.26 3.41 -14.98
N ASP A 313 54.82 3.90 -16.15
CA ASP A 313 55.68 4.55 -17.15
C ASP A 313 56.46 5.74 -16.56
N VAL A 314 55.89 6.43 -15.57
CA VAL A 314 56.52 7.55 -14.86
C VAL A 314 57.52 7.07 -13.82
N LEU A 315 57.24 5.94 -13.16
CA LEU A 315 58.08 5.38 -12.10
C LEU A 315 59.29 4.63 -12.67
N LEU A 316 59.11 3.89 -13.77
CA LEU A 316 60.13 3.12 -14.48
C LEU A 316 59.88 3.26 -16.00
N PRO A 317 60.50 4.25 -16.68
CA PRO A 317 60.30 4.48 -18.11
C PRO A 317 60.82 3.36 -19.02
N SER A 318 61.67 2.47 -18.49
CA SER A 318 62.13 1.27 -19.18
C SER A 318 61.26 0.08 -18.77
N VAL A 319 60.71 -0.62 -19.77
CA VAL A 319 59.97 -1.88 -19.59
C VAL A 319 60.90 -2.87 -18.91
N HIS A 320 60.59 -3.23 -17.67
CA HIS A 320 61.32 -4.25 -16.91
C HIS A 320 60.31 -5.27 -16.44
N ASP A 321 60.31 -6.44 -17.10
CA ASP A 321 59.53 -7.56 -16.62
C ASP A 321 60.29 -8.24 -15.49
N THR A 322 59.65 -8.34 -14.34
CA THR A 322 60.23 -8.96 -13.16
C THR A 322 60.02 -10.46 -13.19
N GLU A 323 59.10 -10.96 -14.03
CA GLU A 323 58.98 -12.39 -14.30
C GLU A 323 60.18 -12.84 -15.14
N GLU A 324 60.61 -12.04 -16.13
CA GLU A 324 61.88 -12.26 -16.84
C GLU A 324 63.10 -12.23 -15.88
N ASP A 325 63.11 -11.31 -14.88
CA ASP A 325 64.16 -11.29 -13.85
C ASP A 325 64.15 -12.60 -13.01
N LEU A 326 62.97 -13.14 -12.67
CA LEU A 326 62.85 -14.40 -11.93
C LEU A 326 63.26 -15.61 -12.80
N GLU A 327 62.77 -15.69 -14.04
CA GLU A 327 63.14 -16.74 -15.00
C GLU A 327 64.65 -16.76 -15.26
N ALA A 328 65.28 -15.60 -15.44
CA ALA A 328 66.73 -15.50 -15.66
C ALA A 328 67.57 -15.95 -14.44
N ILE A 329 67.01 -15.92 -13.23
CA ILE A 329 67.66 -16.40 -12.02
C ILE A 329 67.37 -17.89 -11.81
N LEU A 330 66.15 -18.35 -12.13
CA LEU A 330 65.79 -19.78 -12.09
C LEU A 330 66.56 -20.61 -13.12
N ASP A 331 66.89 -20.01 -14.27
CA ASP A 331 67.74 -20.62 -15.30
C ASP A 331 69.24 -20.65 -14.90
N GLN A 332 69.63 -20.09 -13.75
CA GLN A 332 70.98 -20.25 -13.22
C GLN A 332 71.11 -21.59 -12.50
N ASP A 333 72.04 -22.43 -12.98
CA ASP A 333 72.44 -23.64 -12.27
C ASP A 333 73.30 -23.26 -11.05
N PHE A 334 72.73 -23.29 -9.84
CA PHE A 334 73.48 -23.10 -8.60
C PHE A 334 74.31 -24.36 -8.27
N HIS A 335 75.63 -24.27 -8.35
CA HIS A 335 76.57 -25.36 -8.05
C HIS A 335 76.98 -25.35 -6.56
N LEU A 336 76.04 -25.75 -5.70
CA LEU A 336 76.22 -25.83 -4.25
C LEU A 336 76.61 -27.24 -3.79
N ASN A 337 77.33 -27.35 -2.66
CA ASN A 337 77.49 -28.67 -2.02
C ASN A 337 76.22 -29.03 -1.25
N GLN A 338 76.04 -30.33 -0.95
CA GLN A 338 74.92 -30.83 -0.14
C GLN A 338 74.72 -30.06 1.19
N LYS A 339 75.80 -29.65 1.85
CA LYS A 339 75.79 -28.88 3.11
C LYS A 339 75.45 -27.39 2.96
N ASP A 340 75.55 -26.86 1.74
CA ASP A 340 75.37 -25.44 1.43
C ASP A 340 73.91 -25.15 1.03
N HIS A 341 73.17 -26.15 0.53
CA HIS A 341 71.73 -26.02 0.28
C HIS A 341 70.99 -25.63 1.56
N TRP A 342 70.09 -24.68 1.44
CA TRP A 342 69.34 -24.12 2.55
C TRP A 342 68.50 -25.18 3.31
N GLU A 343 68.03 -26.22 2.63
CA GLU A 343 67.31 -27.34 3.25
C GLU A 343 68.16 -28.09 4.29
N ASN A 344 69.48 -28.11 4.12
CA ASN A 344 70.42 -28.92 4.91
C ASN A 344 71.28 -28.09 5.87
N ASN A 345 71.27 -26.77 5.74
CA ASN A 345 72.14 -25.89 6.53
C ASN A 345 71.51 -25.44 7.86
N GLY A 346 70.25 -25.80 8.12
CA GLY A 346 69.51 -25.50 9.34
C GLY A 346 68.69 -24.21 9.30
N VAL A 347 68.67 -23.47 8.19
CA VAL A 347 67.88 -22.23 8.07
C VAL A 347 66.38 -22.49 8.17
N LEU A 348 65.91 -23.66 7.74
CA LEU A 348 64.49 -24.02 7.75
C LEU A 348 63.87 -23.97 9.16
N GLU A 349 64.59 -24.42 10.19
CA GLU A 349 64.11 -24.37 11.59
C GLU A 349 63.96 -22.91 12.07
N ALA A 350 64.86 -22.04 11.64
CA ALA A 350 64.81 -20.63 11.96
C ALA A 350 63.68 -19.90 11.21
N LEU A 351 63.41 -20.28 9.95
CA LEU A 351 62.24 -19.80 9.18
C LEU A 351 60.92 -20.18 9.86
N MET A 352 60.79 -21.44 10.32
CA MET A 352 59.60 -21.90 11.05
C MET A 352 59.42 -21.13 12.36
N THR A 353 60.50 -20.95 13.11
CA THR A 353 60.47 -20.22 14.39
C THR A 353 60.04 -18.77 14.22
N TRP A 354 60.55 -18.09 13.19
CA TRP A 354 60.15 -16.73 12.85
C TRP A 354 58.69 -16.65 12.39
N SER A 355 58.26 -17.59 11.54
CA SER A 355 56.87 -17.65 11.05
C SER A 355 55.85 -17.82 12.19
N ASP A 356 56.18 -18.62 13.21
CA ASP A 356 55.27 -18.95 14.30
C ASP A 356 55.20 -17.87 15.39
N ASN A 357 56.30 -17.14 15.66
CA ASN A 357 56.40 -16.28 16.85
C ASN A 357 56.75 -14.81 16.55
N GLU A 358 57.32 -14.49 15.38
CA GLU A 358 57.96 -13.18 15.13
C GLU A 358 57.66 -12.59 13.74
N ARG A 359 56.55 -12.99 13.11
CA ARG A 359 56.16 -12.60 11.75
C ARG A 359 55.94 -11.08 11.52
N ASP A 360 55.77 -10.32 12.61
CA ASP A 360 55.68 -8.85 12.62
C ASP A 360 57.07 -8.16 12.59
N GLN A 361 58.15 -8.93 12.58
CA GLN A 361 59.52 -8.44 12.50
C GLN A 361 60.16 -8.78 11.15
N LEU A 362 61.12 -7.96 10.73
CA LEU A 362 61.94 -8.27 9.56
C LEU A 362 62.78 -9.53 9.82
N LEU A 363 62.79 -10.45 8.85
CA LEU A 363 63.65 -11.62 8.85
C LEU A 363 64.88 -11.37 7.97
N TRP A 364 66.05 -11.37 8.58
CA TRP A 364 67.34 -11.35 7.89
C TRP A 364 67.88 -12.77 7.79
N VAL A 365 68.08 -13.25 6.57
CA VAL A 365 68.74 -14.53 6.31
C VAL A 365 70.04 -14.27 5.57
N GLY A 366 71.16 -14.62 6.19
CA GLY A 366 72.44 -14.48 5.51
C GLY A 366 73.39 -15.65 5.70
N GLY A 367 74.44 -15.64 4.90
CA GLY A 367 75.47 -16.64 5.01
C GLY A 367 76.42 -16.70 3.82
N VAL A 368 77.53 -17.38 4.05
CA VAL A 368 78.61 -17.56 3.08
C VAL A 368 78.76 -19.04 2.77
N SER A 369 78.77 -19.36 1.48
CA SER A 369 79.11 -20.69 0.97
C SER A 369 80.63 -20.79 0.74
N GLY A 370 81.16 -22.02 0.75
CA GLY A 370 82.58 -22.26 0.42
C GLY A 370 82.90 -22.19 -1.09
N HIS A 371 81.90 -21.94 -1.95
CA HIS A 371 81.97 -21.96 -3.41
C HIS A 371 81.55 -20.61 -4.02
N GLN A 372 81.51 -20.50 -5.36
CA GLN A 372 81.18 -19.24 -6.04
C GLN A 372 79.69 -18.84 -5.94
N ASP A 373 78.78 -19.81 -5.80
CA ASP A 373 77.34 -19.56 -5.82
C ASP A 373 76.76 -19.38 -4.40
N THR A 374 75.73 -18.53 -4.29
CA THR A 374 75.17 -18.13 -2.99
C THR A 374 73.84 -18.80 -2.72
N TRP A 375 73.80 -19.69 -1.72
CA TRP A 375 72.60 -20.42 -1.30
C TRP A 375 71.44 -19.51 -0.86
N VAL A 376 71.73 -18.26 -0.48
CA VAL A 376 70.70 -17.29 -0.09
C VAL A 376 69.79 -16.87 -1.26
N THR A 377 70.30 -16.89 -2.49
CA THR A 377 69.51 -16.61 -3.69
C THR A 377 68.65 -17.81 -4.08
N GLU A 378 69.19 -19.04 -3.95
CA GLU A 378 68.42 -20.30 -4.07
C GLU A 378 67.24 -20.32 -3.07
N LEU A 379 67.48 -19.90 -1.82
CA LEU A 379 66.41 -19.77 -0.84
C LEU A 379 65.34 -18.75 -1.28
N SER A 380 65.75 -17.58 -1.76
CA SER A 380 64.82 -16.54 -2.22
C SER A 380 63.97 -17.01 -3.39
N THR A 381 64.54 -17.73 -4.35
CA THR A 381 63.78 -18.29 -5.49
C THR A 381 62.75 -19.31 -5.02
N ASP A 382 63.15 -20.23 -4.15
CA ASP A 382 62.26 -21.28 -3.65
C ASP A 382 61.12 -20.71 -2.81
N ILE A 383 61.40 -19.68 -2.00
CA ILE A 383 60.36 -18.95 -1.24
C ILE A 383 59.40 -18.24 -2.19
N VAL A 384 59.90 -17.56 -3.23
CA VAL A 384 59.05 -16.88 -4.21
C VAL A 384 58.15 -17.88 -4.92
N GLN A 385 58.69 -19.00 -5.40
CA GLN A 385 57.92 -20.07 -6.05
C GLN A 385 56.88 -20.70 -5.11
N ALA A 386 57.23 -20.92 -3.84
CA ALA A 386 56.33 -21.50 -2.85
C ALA A 386 55.19 -20.56 -2.43
N LEU A 387 55.43 -19.24 -2.46
CA LEU A 387 54.45 -18.21 -2.06
C LEU A 387 53.59 -17.69 -3.21
N GLN A 388 54.05 -17.74 -4.47
CA GLN A 388 53.28 -17.37 -5.66
C GLN A 388 51.87 -17.99 -5.75
N PRO A 389 51.66 -19.30 -5.50
CA PRO A 389 50.33 -19.92 -5.58
C PRO A 389 49.43 -19.63 -4.37
N GLN A 390 49.91 -18.93 -3.34
CA GLN A 390 49.16 -18.67 -2.12
C GLN A 390 48.30 -17.40 -2.21
N LEU A 391 47.32 -17.25 -1.32
CA LEU A 391 46.46 -16.06 -1.21
C LEU A 391 47.16 -14.88 -0.50
N VAL A 392 48.44 -14.66 -0.79
CA VAL A 392 49.26 -13.57 -0.24
C VAL A 392 49.62 -12.59 -1.35
N THR A 393 49.79 -11.31 -1.02
CA THR A 393 50.34 -10.34 -1.96
C THR A 393 51.86 -10.40 -1.89
N LEU A 394 52.49 -11.07 -2.84
CA LEU A 394 53.95 -11.23 -2.86
C LEU A 394 54.61 -10.13 -3.70
N LEU A 395 55.49 -9.35 -3.08
CA LEU A 395 56.44 -8.48 -3.77
C LEU A 395 57.84 -9.08 -3.63
N TYR A 396 58.58 -9.20 -4.72
CA TYR A 396 59.96 -9.67 -4.68
C TYR A 396 60.87 -8.77 -5.52
N VAL A 397 62.12 -8.62 -5.09
CA VAL A 397 63.15 -7.87 -5.82
C VAL A 397 64.49 -8.60 -5.67
N PHE A 398 65.10 -8.97 -6.79
CA PHE A 398 66.47 -9.49 -6.84
C PHE A 398 67.44 -8.34 -7.13
N CYS A 399 68.37 -8.09 -6.19
CA CYS A 399 69.33 -7.00 -6.31
C CYS A 399 70.53 -7.39 -7.17
N ASP A 400 70.98 -8.64 -7.07
CA ASP A 400 72.01 -9.23 -7.92
C ASP A 400 71.37 -9.77 -9.20
N ARG A 401 71.58 -9.10 -10.34
CA ARG A 401 70.93 -9.46 -11.61
C ARG A 401 71.96 -9.64 -12.73
N PRO A 402 71.89 -10.75 -13.48
CA PRO A 402 72.76 -10.95 -14.62
C PRO A 402 72.43 -9.91 -15.71
N ASN A 403 73.45 -9.22 -16.21
CA ASN A 403 73.36 -8.28 -17.35
C ASN A 403 72.46 -7.03 -17.16
N SER A 404 72.07 -6.68 -15.93
CA SER A 404 71.32 -5.47 -15.62
C SER A 404 72.18 -4.38 -14.97
N GLU A 405 71.77 -3.11 -15.09
CA GLU A 405 72.33 -2.03 -14.27
C GLU A 405 72.07 -2.33 -12.78
N ARG A 406 73.09 -2.11 -11.95
CA ARG A 406 72.99 -2.35 -10.50
C ARG A 406 71.90 -1.49 -9.88
N LEU A 407 71.15 -2.08 -8.95
CA LEU A 407 69.97 -1.45 -8.37
C LEU A 407 70.36 -0.40 -7.32
N THR A 408 69.82 0.81 -7.41
CA THR A 408 69.93 1.82 -6.32
C THR A 408 68.80 1.66 -5.32
N ALA A 409 68.95 2.22 -4.10
CA ALA A 409 67.87 2.21 -3.10
C ALA A 409 66.56 2.81 -3.63
N MET A 410 66.63 3.88 -4.43
CA MET A 410 65.46 4.45 -5.10
C MET A 410 64.90 3.54 -6.20
N GLY A 411 65.77 2.86 -6.96
CA GLY A 411 65.37 1.86 -7.95
C GLY A 411 64.60 0.70 -7.33
N LEU A 412 65.04 0.21 -6.18
CA LEU A 412 64.34 -0.85 -5.42
C LEU A 412 62.92 -0.42 -5.03
N VAL A 413 62.76 0.78 -4.45
CA VAL A 413 61.44 1.28 -4.04
C VAL A 413 60.53 1.53 -5.25
N ARG A 414 61.07 2.02 -6.38
CA ARG A 414 60.31 2.15 -7.63
C ARG A 414 59.78 0.80 -8.11
N ARG A 415 60.60 -0.26 -8.06
CA ARG A 415 60.19 -1.62 -8.43
C ARG A 415 59.10 -2.16 -7.50
N LEU A 416 59.25 -2.00 -6.19
CA LEU A 416 58.21 -2.37 -5.23
C LEU A 416 56.89 -1.64 -5.49
N LEU A 417 56.94 -0.34 -5.81
CA LEU A 417 55.76 0.46 -6.15
C LEU A 417 55.08 -0.01 -7.44
N VAL A 418 55.86 -0.28 -8.49
CA VAL A 418 55.33 -0.77 -9.77
C VAL A 418 54.64 -2.11 -9.56
N ARG A 419 55.29 -3.05 -8.86
CA ARG A 419 54.74 -4.38 -8.56
C ARG A 419 53.48 -4.31 -7.70
N LEU A 420 53.44 -3.41 -6.73
CA LEU A 420 52.25 -3.18 -5.92
C LEU A 420 51.07 -2.65 -6.78
N LEU A 421 51.34 -1.80 -7.77
CA LEU A 421 50.33 -1.28 -8.69
C LEU A 421 49.92 -2.32 -9.75
N ASP A 422 50.79 -3.23 -10.14
CA ASP A 422 50.47 -4.37 -11.03
C ASP A 422 49.49 -5.33 -10.36
N LEU A 423 49.78 -5.72 -9.12
CA LEU A 423 48.95 -6.65 -8.35
C LEU A 423 47.65 -5.99 -7.85
N HIS A 424 47.66 -4.67 -7.65
CA HIS A 424 46.51 -3.92 -7.14
C HIS A 424 46.26 -2.58 -7.87
N PRO A 425 45.86 -2.61 -9.16
CA PRO A 425 45.63 -1.40 -9.96
C PRO A 425 44.52 -0.50 -9.38
N GLN A 426 43.59 -1.06 -8.60
CA GLN A 426 42.55 -0.33 -7.87
C GLN A 426 43.10 0.70 -6.89
N LEU A 427 44.34 0.54 -6.39
CA LEU A 427 44.97 1.52 -5.50
C LEU A 427 45.13 2.87 -6.19
N ALA A 428 45.34 2.87 -7.50
CA ALA A 428 45.47 4.08 -8.30
C ALA A 428 44.18 4.93 -8.29
N TYR A 429 43.01 4.27 -8.19
CA TYR A 429 41.70 4.93 -8.14
C TYR A 429 41.21 5.21 -6.72
N ARG A 430 41.49 4.31 -5.76
CA ARG A 430 41.06 4.48 -4.35
C ARG A 430 41.84 5.57 -3.61
N ARG A 431 43.07 5.86 -4.04
CA ARG A 431 43.99 6.82 -3.41
C ARG A 431 44.59 7.80 -4.45
N PRO A 432 43.77 8.57 -5.20
CA PRO A 432 44.26 9.45 -6.26
C PRO A 432 45.20 10.55 -5.75
N GLU A 433 45.10 10.91 -4.48
CA GLU A 433 46.00 11.86 -3.80
C GLU A 433 47.44 11.35 -3.69
N LEU A 434 47.62 10.02 -3.68
CA LEU A 434 48.92 9.35 -3.64
C LEU A 434 49.36 8.89 -5.03
N CYS A 435 48.43 8.34 -5.81
CA CYS A 435 48.65 7.75 -7.12
C CYS A 435 48.31 8.72 -8.25
N ASN A 436 49.08 9.80 -8.36
CA ASN A 436 48.99 10.73 -9.49
C ASN A 436 50.36 11.00 -10.11
N ILE A 437 50.35 11.18 -11.43
CA ILE A 437 51.54 11.38 -12.27
C ILE A 437 52.42 12.51 -11.72
N ARG A 438 51.81 13.65 -11.37
CA ARG A 438 52.54 14.82 -10.86
C ARG A 438 53.26 14.53 -9.54
N ARG A 439 52.70 13.72 -8.66
CA ARG A 439 53.30 13.37 -7.38
C ARG A 439 54.46 12.40 -7.56
N PHE A 440 54.33 11.41 -8.43
CA PHE A 440 55.45 10.52 -8.76
C PHE A 440 56.59 11.24 -9.49
N GLN A 441 56.29 12.15 -10.43
CA GLN A 441 57.31 12.99 -11.07
C GLN A 441 58.05 13.90 -10.09
N LYS A 442 57.37 14.38 -9.04
CA LYS A 442 57.97 15.24 -8.01
C LYS A 442 58.68 14.48 -6.89
N ALA A 443 58.46 13.16 -6.77
CA ALA A 443 59.10 12.31 -5.77
C ALA A 443 60.52 11.97 -6.21
N VAL A 444 61.42 12.96 -6.10
CA VAL A 444 62.81 12.85 -6.55
C VAL A 444 63.74 12.34 -5.45
N THR A 445 63.32 12.37 -4.18
CA THR A 445 64.12 11.88 -3.05
C THR A 445 63.63 10.54 -2.52
N PHE A 446 64.53 9.75 -1.91
CA PHE A 446 64.20 8.45 -1.33
C PHE A 446 63.05 8.54 -0.32
N GLY A 447 63.12 9.48 0.65
CA GLY A 447 62.09 9.62 1.68
C GLY A 447 60.70 9.99 1.13
N GLN A 448 60.64 10.75 0.04
CA GLN A 448 59.37 11.09 -0.62
C GLN A 448 58.75 9.86 -1.27
N LEU A 449 59.55 9.06 -1.97
CA LEU A 449 59.12 7.85 -2.66
C LEU A 449 58.73 6.75 -1.66
N TRP A 450 59.55 6.54 -0.63
CA TRP A 450 59.30 5.59 0.45
C TRP A 450 58.00 5.89 1.19
N ARG A 451 57.71 7.17 1.46
CA ARG A 451 56.45 7.58 2.09
C ARG A 451 55.24 7.19 1.25
N ILE A 452 55.33 7.30 -0.08
CA ILE A 452 54.23 6.89 -0.96
C ILE A 452 54.08 5.36 -0.91
N PHE A 453 55.19 4.62 -1.05
CA PHE A 453 55.18 3.16 -0.94
C PHE A 453 54.56 2.68 0.37
N ARG A 454 55.02 3.19 1.52
CA ARG A 454 54.50 2.83 2.85
C ARG A 454 53.00 3.06 2.97
N GLN A 455 52.48 4.17 2.44
CA GLN A 455 51.05 4.49 2.52
C GLN A 455 50.20 3.59 1.63
N LEU A 456 50.75 3.14 0.49
CA LEU A 456 50.07 2.18 -0.38
C LEU A 456 50.16 0.75 0.17
N ALA A 457 51.32 0.35 0.69
CA ALA A 457 51.52 -0.94 1.35
C ALA A 457 50.56 -1.13 2.55
N ALA A 458 50.34 -0.07 3.34
CA ALA A 458 49.37 -0.09 4.44
C ALA A 458 47.91 -0.31 4.01
N ALA A 459 47.58 -0.15 2.73
CA ALA A 459 46.24 -0.37 2.19
C ALA A 459 46.04 -1.79 1.62
N VAL A 460 47.09 -2.62 1.64
CA VAL A 460 47.07 -3.98 1.10
C VAL A 460 47.18 -4.99 2.24
N PRO A 461 46.21 -5.92 2.37
CA PRO A 461 46.27 -6.97 3.38
C PRO A 461 47.23 -8.10 2.96
N ASN A 462 47.86 -8.75 3.95
CA ASN A 462 48.73 -9.92 3.78
C ASN A 462 49.85 -9.70 2.75
N LEU A 463 50.61 -8.62 2.92
CA LEU A 463 51.71 -8.26 2.04
C LEU A 463 53.00 -8.98 2.49
N PHE A 464 53.60 -9.76 1.61
CA PHE A 464 54.88 -10.43 1.84
C PHE A 464 55.92 -9.84 0.90
N ILE A 465 57.05 -9.38 1.43
CA ILE A 465 58.12 -8.73 0.67
C ILE A 465 59.39 -9.56 0.79
N VAL A 466 59.97 -9.97 -0.34
CA VAL A 466 61.26 -10.66 -0.44
C VAL A 466 62.27 -9.73 -1.12
N ILE A 467 63.39 -9.45 -0.48
CA ILE A 467 64.49 -8.68 -1.07
C ILE A 467 65.74 -9.54 -1.04
N ASP A 468 66.17 -9.99 -2.22
CA ASP A 468 67.34 -10.85 -2.34
C ASP A 468 68.63 -10.04 -2.51
N ARG A 469 69.70 -10.46 -1.83
CA ARG A 469 71.07 -9.90 -1.93
C ARG A 469 71.11 -8.37 -1.75
N ILE A 470 70.52 -7.87 -0.68
CA ILE A 470 70.34 -6.42 -0.46
C ILE A 470 71.64 -5.60 -0.47
N GLU A 471 72.77 -6.23 -0.14
CA GLU A 471 74.13 -5.68 -0.18
C GLU A 471 74.60 -5.30 -1.59
N GLU A 472 74.02 -5.88 -2.63
CA GLU A 472 74.32 -5.54 -4.03
C GLU A 472 73.65 -4.23 -4.47
N CYS A 473 72.79 -3.64 -3.61
CA CYS A 473 72.24 -2.31 -3.86
C CYS A 473 73.32 -1.23 -3.77
N LEU A 474 73.50 -0.47 -4.85
CA LEU A 474 74.41 0.67 -4.86
C LEU A 474 73.92 1.79 -3.93
N ALA A 475 74.85 2.36 -3.17
CA ALA A 475 74.64 3.62 -2.49
C ALA A 475 74.59 4.75 -3.53
N ASP A 476 73.56 5.60 -3.44
CA ASP A 476 73.41 6.81 -4.23
C ASP A 476 73.73 8.04 -3.36
N GLU A 477 73.96 9.21 -3.96
CA GLU A 477 74.21 10.48 -3.25
C GLU A 477 73.08 10.85 -2.26
N GLU A 478 71.86 10.38 -2.55
CA GLU A 478 70.64 10.63 -1.76
C GLU A 478 70.36 9.58 -0.66
N ALA A 479 70.78 8.32 -0.84
CA ALA A 479 70.42 7.22 0.06
C ALA A 479 71.45 6.07 0.03
N GLY A 480 72.06 5.81 1.19
CA GLY A 480 72.89 4.62 1.43
C GLY A 480 72.11 3.47 2.07
N LEU A 481 72.60 2.25 1.86
CA LEU A 481 72.03 0.99 2.39
C LEU A 481 71.77 1.05 3.91
N THR A 482 72.79 1.40 4.71
CA THR A 482 72.71 1.48 6.18
C THR A 482 72.02 2.75 6.68
N SER A 483 72.15 3.86 5.95
CA SER A 483 71.64 5.17 6.39
C SER A 483 70.14 5.36 6.24
N GLN A 484 69.52 4.79 5.20
CA GLN A 484 68.11 5.06 4.86
C GLN A 484 67.32 3.81 4.50
N LEU A 485 67.85 2.92 3.65
CA LEU A 485 67.11 1.78 3.11
C LEU A 485 66.78 0.74 4.20
N LEU A 486 67.79 0.22 4.90
CA LEU A 486 67.60 -0.79 5.95
C LEU A 486 66.72 -0.29 7.11
N PRO A 487 66.96 0.90 7.71
CA PRO A 487 66.08 1.43 8.75
C PRO A 487 64.62 1.57 8.29
N SER A 488 64.41 1.95 7.03
CA SER A 488 63.08 2.10 6.46
C SER A 488 62.35 0.77 6.31
N ILE A 489 63.03 -0.27 5.82
CA ILE A 489 62.46 -1.61 5.65
C ILE A 489 62.20 -2.28 7.00
N ILE A 490 63.11 -2.18 7.97
CA ILE A 490 62.91 -2.66 9.34
C ILE A 490 61.71 -1.95 10.00
N GLY A 491 61.61 -0.64 9.78
CA GLY A 491 60.45 0.15 10.21
C GLY A 491 59.14 -0.23 9.52
N LEU A 492 59.17 -0.92 8.38
CA LEU A 492 57.97 -1.34 7.67
C LEU A 492 57.30 -2.53 8.35
N GLY A 493 58.07 -3.60 8.60
CA GLY A 493 57.56 -4.81 9.28
C GLY A 493 57.05 -4.51 10.68
N SER A 494 57.77 -3.68 11.43
CA SER A 494 57.38 -3.30 12.80
C SER A 494 56.19 -2.33 12.90
N SER A 495 55.89 -1.56 11.85
CA SER A 495 54.87 -0.49 11.92
C SER A 495 53.56 -0.78 11.19
N LEU A 496 53.54 -1.75 10.27
CA LEU A 496 52.35 -2.14 9.53
C LEU A 496 51.94 -3.56 9.93
N LYS A 497 50.69 -3.70 10.38
CA LYS A 497 50.09 -5.02 10.61
C LYS A 497 49.90 -5.73 9.27
N ASP A 498 50.08 -7.05 9.27
CA ASP A 498 49.91 -7.92 8.10
C ASP A 498 50.93 -7.68 6.96
N VAL A 499 52.12 -7.14 7.29
CA VAL A 499 53.25 -7.03 6.37
C VAL A 499 54.44 -7.84 6.90
N SER A 500 54.86 -8.85 6.13
CA SER A 500 56.04 -9.65 6.44
C SER A 500 57.17 -9.30 5.47
N VAL A 501 58.38 -9.11 5.98
CA VAL A 501 59.55 -8.80 5.14
C VAL A 501 60.68 -9.78 5.40
N LEU A 502 61.15 -10.40 4.32
CA LEU A 502 62.33 -11.24 4.25
C LEU A 502 63.41 -10.51 3.45
N VAL A 503 64.61 -10.42 4.02
CA VAL A 503 65.80 -9.88 3.37
C VAL A 503 66.89 -10.92 3.39
N THR A 504 67.58 -11.12 2.27
CA THR A 504 68.75 -11.99 2.19
C THR A 504 70.04 -11.23 1.91
N SER A 505 71.17 -11.78 2.37
CA SER A 505 72.50 -11.17 2.18
C SER A 505 73.64 -12.17 2.42
N THR A 506 74.74 -12.08 1.69
CA THR A 506 75.96 -12.85 2.02
C THR A 506 76.72 -12.32 3.22
N MET A 507 76.42 -11.08 3.63
CA MET A 507 77.05 -10.38 4.75
C MET A 507 76.18 -10.45 6.01
N GLU A 508 76.82 -10.39 7.18
CA GLU A 508 76.11 -10.13 8.44
C GLU A 508 75.42 -8.76 8.40
N PRO A 509 74.28 -8.59 9.10
CA PRO A 509 73.60 -7.30 9.15
C PRO A 509 74.52 -6.24 9.76
N PRO A 510 74.62 -5.02 9.18
CA PRO A 510 75.52 -3.99 9.66
C PRO A 510 75.26 -3.58 11.12
N GLU A 511 76.30 -3.59 11.97
CA GLU A 511 76.22 -3.26 13.40
C GLU A 511 75.64 -1.86 13.68
N GLU A 512 75.81 -0.94 12.73
CA GLU A 512 75.30 0.44 12.77
C GLU A 512 73.76 0.53 12.77
N VAL A 513 73.09 -0.49 12.22
CA VAL A 513 71.62 -0.56 12.09
C VAL A 513 71.00 -1.44 13.19
N LEU A 514 71.86 -2.24 13.86
CA LEU A 514 71.55 -3.26 14.86
C LEU A 514 71.20 -2.74 16.27
N GLY A 515 70.83 -1.45 16.41
CA GLY A 515 70.43 -0.87 17.71
C GLY A 515 69.17 -1.52 18.33
N ASP A 516 68.33 -0.76 19.05
CA ASP A 516 67.12 -1.30 19.72
C ASP A 516 65.98 -1.73 18.75
N SER A 517 66.25 -1.94 17.46
CA SER A 517 65.20 -2.25 16.47
C SER A 517 64.84 -3.74 16.48
N PRO A 518 63.54 -4.11 16.48
CA PRO A 518 63.12 -5.51 16.50
C PRO A 518 63.26 -6.13 15.11
N PHE A 519 64.28 -6.97 14.92
CA PHE A 519 64.39 -7.84 13.74
C PHE A 519 65.00 -9.19 14.12
N TYR A 520 64.55 -10.24 13.43
CA TYR A 520 65.04 -11.61 13.61
C TYR A 520 66.15 -11.89 12.60
N ARG A 521 67.25 -12.49 13.06
CA ARG A 521 68.42 -12.74 12.21
C ARG A 521 68.89 -14.18 12.26
N VAL A 522 69.25 -14.69 11.09
CA VAL A 522 69.85 -16.01 10.90
C VAL A 522 71.08 -15.82 10.02
N TYR A 523 72.25 -16.27 10.51
CA TYR A 523 73.48 -16.21 9.73
C TYR A 523 74.22 -17.55 9.78
N ILE A 524 74.47 -18.14 8.61
CA ILE A 524 75.07 -19.48 8.48
C ILE A 524 76.31 -19.41 7.59
N ASP A 525 77.47 -19.65 8.19
CA ASP A 525 78.75 -19.76 7.49
C ASP A 525 79.08 -21.24 7.27
N THR A 526 78.79 -21.75 6.07
CA THR A 526 79.06 -23.15 5.70
C THR A 526 80.48 -23.34 5.14
N SER A 527 81.23 -22.25 4.94
CA SER A 527 82.61 -22.26 4.46
C SER A 527 83.59 -22.77 5.53
N ARG A 528 83.28 -22.57 6.81
CA ARG A 528 84.10 -23.05 7.93
C ARG A 528 83.96 -24.57 8.06
N LYS A 529 85.09 -25.29 7.98
CA LYS A 529 85.12 -26.72 8.34
C LYS A 529 84.61 -26.87 9.78
N SER A 530 83.52 -27.61 9.95
CA SER A 530 83.10 -28.12 11.27
C SER A 530 84.33 -28.72 11.97
N ARG A 531 84.74 -28.11 13.09
CA ARG A 531 85.72 -28.67 14.02
C ARG A 531 85.03 -29.56 15.05
N TRP A 532 84.17 -30.48 14.61
CA TRP A 532 83.61 -31.51 15.47
C TRP A 532 83.45 -32.81 14.67
N THR A 533 84.43 -33.69 14.84
CA THR A 533 84.31 -35.15 14.69
C THR A 533 84.27 -35.76 16.07
#